data_AF-B8GSP0-F1
#
_entry.id   AF-B8GSP0-F1
#
_cell.length_a   1.000
_cell.length_b   1.000
_cell.length_c   1.000
_cell.angle_alpha   90.00
_cell.angle_beta   90.00
_cell.angle_gamma   90.00
#
_symmetry.space_group_name_H-M   'P 1'
#
loop_
_entity.id
_entity.type
_entity.pdbx_description
1 polymer ?
#
loop_
_entity_poly.entity_id
_entity_poly.type
_entity_poly.pdbx_seq_one_letter_code
_entity_poly.pdbx_strand_id
1 'polypeptide(L)' 'MSNSHTPPHVGAQDPELRNSPIAMEMDEESDVLKQEVPGEPACYFNDIAYQHGDYVNSGGMLLRCDRGVWVQSVEGVE' A
#
# COMPACT_ATOMS: atom_id res chain seq x y z
N MET A 1 -7.37 -17.36 17.57
CA MET A 1 -5.95 -16.96 17.51
C MET A 1 -5.90 -15.70 16.68
N SER A 2 -6.06 -14.53 17.30
CA SER A 2 -6.02 -13.26 16.59
C SER A 2 -4.54 -12.93 16.39
N ASN A 3 -3.98 -13.33 15.25
CA ASN A 3 -2.61 -12.98 14.90
C ASN A 3 -2.60 -11.47 14.65
N SER A 4 -2.30 -10.69 15.67
CA SER A 4 -1.96 -9.28 15.57
C SER A 4 -0.62 -9.16 14.85
N HIS A 5 -0.62 -9.41 13.54
CA HIS A 5 0.48 -9.06 12.66
C HIS A 5 0.52 -7.55 12.56
N THR A 6 1.29 -6.91 13.43
CA THR A 6 1.66 -5.51 13.25
C THR A 6 2.36 -5.37 11.89
N PRO A 7 1.89 -4.46 11.03
CA PRO A 7 2.48 -4.26 9.72
C PRO A 7 3.94 -3.80 9.85
N PRO A 8 4.83 -4.22 8.92
CA PRO A 8 6.23 -3.81 8.95
C PRO A 8 6.36 -2.29 8.80
N HIS A 9 7.28 -1.70 9.56
CA HIS A 9 7.63 -0.28 9.45
C HIS A 9 8.66 -0.11 8.33
N VAL A 10 8.23 0.47 7.21
CA VAL A 10 9.01 0.52 5.95
C VAL A 10 9.71 1.86 5.69
N GLY A 11 9.56 2.83 6.59
CA GLY A 11 10.12 4.18 6.42
C GLY A 11 9.41 4.96 5.31
N ALA A 12 10.13 5.83 4.61
CA ALA A 12 9.62 6.57 3.45
C ALA A 12 10.00 5.86 2.14
N GLN A 13 9.28 6.18 1.06
CA GLN A 13 9.64 5.71 -0.28
C GLN A 13 10.95 6.35 -0.74
N ASP A 14 11.89 5.52 -1.19
CA ASP A 14 13.15 5.92 -1.78
C ASP A 14 12.95 6.21 -3.29
N PRO A 15 13.24 7.43 -3.78
CA PRO A 15 12.99 7.80 -5.17
C PRO A 15 13.87 7.06 -6.18
N GLU A 16 14.97 6.42 -5.75
CA GLU A 16 15.83 5.61 -6.62
C GLU A 16 15.34 4.16 -6.76
N LEU A 17 14.40 3.74 -5.90
CA LEU A 17 13.86 2.39 -5.85
C LEU A 17 12.46 2.30 -6.45
N ARG A 18 12.07 1.06 -6.79
CA ARG A 18 10.75 0.78 -7.34
C ARG A 18 9.66 0.91 -6.27
N ASN A 19 8.71 1.80 -6.53
CA ASN A 19 7.62 2.13 -5.62
C ASN A 19 6.28 2.18 -6.36
N SER A 20 5.25 1.61 -5.73
CA SER A 20 3.86 1.78 -6.16
C SER A 20 3.34 3.16 -5.72
N PRO A 21 2.43 3.76 -6.49
CA PRO A 21 1.81 5.03 -6.12
C PRO A 21 0.98 4.89 -4.84
N ILE A 22 0.91 5.96 -4.05
CA ILE A 22 0.04 6.06 -2.88
C ILE A 22 -1.18 6.89 -3.25
N ALA A 23 -2.38 6.31 -3.13
CA ALA A 23 -3.67 6.97 -3.28
C ALA A 23 -4.30 7.23 -1.91
N MET A 24 -4.93 8.39 -1.77
CA MET A 24 -5.73 8.73 -0.60
C MET A 24 -7.16 8.20 -0.83
N GLU A 25 -7.83 7.64 0.19
CA GLU A 25 -9.17 7.01 0.05
C GLU A 25 -10.26 7.95 -0.52
N MET A 26 -10.00 9.25 -0.66
CA MET A 26 -10.93 10.26 -1.20
C MET A 26 -10.78 10.51 -2.71
N ASP A 27 -9.97 9.75 -3.42
CA ASP A 27 -9.74 9.97 -4.86
C ASP A 27 -10.66 9.06 -5.68
N GLU A 28 -11.76 9.62 -6.21
CA GLU A 28 -12.69 8.97 -7.15
C GLU A 28 -12.01 8.54 -8.46
N GLU A 29 -10.76 8.95 -8.71
CA GLU A 29 -9.90 8.49 -9.82
C GLU A 29 -9.22 7.13 -9.55
N SER A 30 -9.27 6.63 -8.31
CA SER A 30 -8.66 5.34 -7.94
C SER A 30 -9.20 4.16 -8.78
N ASP A 31 -10.43 4.25 -9.30
CA ASP A 31 -11.05 3.17 -10.07
C ASP A 31 -10.46 3.01 -11.48
N VAL A 32 -9.95 4.10 -12.07
CA VAL A 32 -9.37 4.09 -13.43
C VAL A 32 -8.00 3.41 -13.45
N LEU A 33 -7.17 3.64 -12.41
CA LEU A 33 -5.85 3.03 -12.27
C LEU A 33 -5.90 1.50 -12.10
N LYS A 34 -7.03 0.95 -11.66
CA LYS A 34 -7.22 -0.47 -11.35
C LYS A 34 -7.53 -1.32 -12.60
N GLN A 35 -7.88 -0.71 -13.72
CA GLN A 35 -8.41 -1.43 -14.89
C GLN A 35 -7.33 -1.93 -15.87
N GLU A 36 -6.08 -1.46 -15.77
CA GLU A 36 -5.07 -1.67 -16.83
C GLU A 36 -3.95 -2.68 -16.54
N VAL A 37 -3.97 -3.43 -15.43
CA VAL A 37 -2.86 -4.35 -15.08
C VAL A 37 -3.24 -5.84 -15.26
N PRO A 38 -2.79 -6.51 -16.34
CA PRO A 38 -2.87 -7.96 -16.46
C PRO A 38 -1.80 -8.62 -15.58
N GLY A 39 -2.18 -9.07 -14.37
CA GLY A 39 -1.33 -9.80 -13.44
C GLY A 39 -1.79 -9.66 -12.00
N GLU A 40 -1.31 -10.55 -11.11
CA GLU A 40 -1.50 -10.44 -9.65
C GLU A 40 -1.02 -9.05 -9.20
N PRO A 41 -1.92 -8.16 -8.76
CA PRO A 41 -1.60 -6.75 -8.70
C PRO A 41 -0.92 -6.42 -7.36
N ALA A 42 0.37 -6.78 -7.29
CA ALA A 42 1.23 -6.56 -6.14
C ALA A 42 1.70 -5.10 -6.06
N CYS A 43 1.75 -4.55 -4.85
CA CYS A 43 2.30 -3.23 -4.57
C CYS A 43 3.79 -3.30 -4.29
N TYR A 44 4.55 -2.28 -4.70
CA TYR A 44 5.98 -2.20 -4.43
C TYR A 44 6.29 -1.10 -3.42
N PHE A 45 7.17 -1.38 -2.48
CA PHE A 45 7.71 -0.37 -1.57
C PHE A 45 9.22 -0.62 -1.45
N ASN A 46 10.03 0.32 -1.94
CA ASN A 46 11.50 0.21 -1.92
C ASN A 46 12.01 -1.13 -2.49
N ASP A 47 11.54 -1.50 -3.69
CA ASP A 47 11.81 -2.78 -4.37
C ASP A 47 11.22 -4.06 -3.73
N ILE A 48 10.53 -3.95 -2.60
CA ILE A 48 9.85 -5.08 -1.95
C ILE A 48 8.42 -5.21 -2.51
N ALA A 49 8.05 -6.41 -2.96
CA ALA A 49 6.71 -6.72 -3.44
C ALA A 49 5.79 -7.16 -2.28
N TYR A 50 4.58 -6.61 -2.27
CA TYR A 50 3.50 -6.88 -1.32
C TYR A 50 2.24 -7.30 -2.07
N GLN A 51 1.55 -8.31 -1.57
CA GLN A 51 0.33 -8.81 -2.19
C GLN A 51 -0.86 -7.90 -1.86
N HIS A 52 -1.89 -7.98 -2.68
CA HIS A 52 -3.14 -7.29 -2.38
C HIS A 52 -3.68 -7.70 -1.00
N GLY A 53 -4.01 -6.70 -0.18
CA GLY A 53 -4.44 -6.89 1.20
C GLY A 53 -3.32 -6.82 2.24
N ASP A 54 -2.04 -6.79 1.83
CA ASP A 54 -0.93 -6.55 2.74
C ASP A 54 -0.95 -5.11 3.27
N TYR A 55 -0.44 -4.94 4.49
CA TYR A 55 -0.36 -3.64 5.16
C TYR A 55 1.11 -3.30 5.46
N VAL A 56 1.46 -2.02 5.31
CA VAL A 56 2.76 -1.47 5.71
C VAL A 56 2.55 -0.19 6.51
N ASN A 57 3.45 0.09 7.45
CA ASN A 57 3.47 1.35 8.16
C ASN A 57 4.58 2.23 7.59
N SER A 58 4.21 3.33 6.94
CA SER A 58 5.13 4.34 6.41
C SER A 58 5.13 5.54 7.35
N GLY A 59 6.06 5.56 8.31
CA GLY A 59 6.27 6.74 9.17
C GLY A 59 5.07 7.16 10.03
N GLY A 60 4.21 6.22 10.43
CA GLY A 60 2.97 6.48 11.18
C GLY A 60 1.71 6.42 10.32
N MET A 61 1.84 6.30 9.00
CA MET A 61 0.71 6.11 8.08
C MET A 61 0.54 4.63 7.73
N LEU A 62 -0.64 4.09 8.00
CA LEU A 62 -1.00 2.74 7.60
C LEU A 62 -1.41 2.72 6.13
N LEU A 63 -0.71 1.95 5.31
CA LEU A 63 -0.99 1.79 3.89
C LEU A 63 -1.40 0.33 3.63
N ARG A 64 -2.50 0.13 2.92
CA ARG A 64 -2.97 -1.18 2.44
C ARG A 64 -2.70 -1.31 0.96
N CYS A 65 -2.18 -2.45 0.53
CA CYS A 65 -2.03 -2.72 -0.89
C CYS A 65 -3.40 -3.01 -1.52
N ASP A 66 -3.88 -2.09 -2.37
CA ASP A 66 -5.03 -2.28 -3.24
C ASP A 66 -4.57 -2.39 -4.68
N ARG A 67 -4.42 -3.63 -5.16
CA ARG A 67 -4.17 -3.94 -6.57
C ARG A 67 -3.10 -3.06 -7.24
N GLY A 68 -1.90 -3.01 -6.66
CA GLY A 68 -0.75 -2.28 -7.19
C GLY A 68 -0.67 -0.81 -6.77
N VAL A 69 -1.65 -0.32 -6.00
CA VAL A 69 -1.70 1.02 -5.43
C VAL A 69 -1.73 0.90 -3.91
N TRP A 70 -0.93 1.72 -3.22
CA TRP A 70 -1.00 1.84 -1.76
C TRP A 70 -2.15 2.76 -1.38
N VAL A 71 -3.08 2.29 -0.57
CA VAL A 71 -4.23 3.08 -0.12
C VAL A 71 -4.11 3.34 1.36
N GLN A 72 -4.17 4.61 1.76
CA GLN A 72 -4.10 4.99 3.17
C GLN A 72 -5.32 4.48 3.93
N SER A 73 -5.14 3.61 4.92
CA SER A 73 -6.21 3.20 5.84
C SER A 73 -6.21 4.10 7.07
N VAL A 74 -7.40 4.57 7.47
CA VAL A 74 -7.61 5.44 8.65
C VAL A 74 -7.60 4.68 9.99
N GLU A 75 -7.27 3.39 10.00
CA GLU A 75 -7.11 2.63 11.25
C GLU A 75 -5.75 2.95 11.91
N GLY A 76 -5.74 3.95 12.78
CA GLY A 76 -4.53 4.33 13.51
C GLY A 76 -4.66 5.54 14.44
N VAL A 77 -5.85 5.80 15.00
CA VAL A 77 -6.02 6.79 16.08
C VAL A 77 -6.79 6.14 17.23
N GLU A 78 -6.05 5.64 18.22
CA GLU A 78 -6.51 5.55 19.61
C GLU A 78 -5.69 6.51 20.46
#